data_AF-M5BRJ8-F1
#
_entry.id   AF-M5BRJ8-F1
#
_cell.length_a   1.000
_cell.length_b   1.000
_cell.length_c   1.000
_cell.angle_alpha   90.00
_cell.angle_beta   90.00
_cell.angle_gamma   90.00
#
_symmetry.space_group_name_H-M   'P 1'
#
loop_
_entity.id
_entity.type
_entity.pdbx_description
1 polymer ?
#
loop_
_entity_poly.entity_id
_entity_poly.type
_entity_poly.pdbx_seq_one_letter_code
_entity_poly.pdbx_strand_id
1 'polypeptide(L)'
;MRKVIAVDCPELWAGGYTDVIVFSVKGECSLASMLGGGDYDGDTAVLIWEETLVNQFTNSATHFAEVDVSGHFVSNPKRMEEIPPDDFRSVLDALLAPLMPSQVGMYGNWHVTAAKVLGLDNPETVRLGNMFTTCLDGVKTGLTILPQCLQRDSRNWNNFDPRIPSKLSVIEDLKHALDLYRKECEEEMTALRPYAKHDSDLLEPYRYERNLCTRITGLKHELDQIVAFVDKMKYEFDEGEFSLGHRVHSAAMAGIEMGCFRGV
;
A
#
# COMPACT_ATOMS: atom_id res chain seq x y z
N MET A 1 -15.50 -12.62 8.42
CA MET A 1 -16.53 -11.57 8.49
C MET A 1 -17.79 -12.13 9.14
N ARG A 2 -18.53 -11.31 9.89
CA ARG A 2 -19.79 -11.68 10.53
C ARG A 2 -20.80 -10.54 10.42
N LYS A 3 -22.03 -10.84 10.03
CA LYS A 3 -23.18 -9.94 10.06
C LYS A 3 -23.86 -10.06 11.42
N VAL A 4 -24.05 -8.92 12.08
CA VAL A 4 -24.67 -8.78 13.38
C VAL A 4 -25.72 -7.67 13.34
N ILE A 5 -26.56 -7.60 14.37
CA ILE A 5 -27.53 -6.52 14.53
C ILE A 5 -26.90 -5.45 15.42
N ALA A 6 -26.81 -4.22 14.92
CA ALA A 6 -26.47 -3.07 15.74
C ALA A 6 -27.69 -2.69 16.59
N VAL A 7 -27.51 -2.65 17.91
CA VAL A 7 -28.56 -2.30 18.87
C VAL A 7 -28.07 -1.10 19.67
N ASP A 8 -28.88 -0.04 19.70
CA ASP A 8 -28.61 1.12 20.56
C ASP A 8 -28.96 0.78 22.01
N CYS A 9 -27.99 0.98 22.91
CA CYS A 9 -28.10 0.69 24.34
C CYS A 9 -27.77 1.97 25.11
N PRO A 10 -28.80 2.71 25.59
CA PRO A 10 -28.58 4.01 26.21
C PRO A 10 -27.62 4.03 27.39
N GLU A 11 -27.54 2.94 28.12
CA GLU A 11 -26.68 2.76 29.28
C GLU A 11 -25.19 2.82 28.91
N LEU A 12 -24.82 2.42 27.69
CA LEU A 12 -23.42 2.42 27.24
C LEU A 12 -22.95 3.83 26.90
N TRP A 13 -23.71 4.61 26.13
CA TRP A 13 -23.29 5.98 25.85
C TRP A 13 -23.46 6.90 27.07
N ALA A 14 -24.46 6.66 27.93
CA ALA A 14 -24.57 7.34 29.23
C ALA A 14 -23.39 7.01 30.18
N GLY A 15 -22.81 5.81 30.04
CA GLY A 15 -21.58 5.38 30.72
C GLY A 15 -20.30 5.95 30.13
N GLY A 16 -20.36 6.71 29.03
CA GLY A 16 -19.21 7.37 28.41
C GLY A 16 -18.47 6.54 27.35
N TYR A 17 -19.06 5.44 26.86
CA TYR A 17 -18.48 4.66 25.77
C TYR A 17 -18.74 5.33 24.41
N THR A 18 -17.82 6.18 23.96
CA THR A 18 -17.83 6.85 22.64
C THR A 18 -16.65 6.39 21.79
N ASP A 19 -16.78 6.45 20.46
CA ASP A 19 -15.74 6.06 19.49
C ASP A 19 -15.25 4.61 19.62
N VAL A 20 -16.09 3.73 20.19
CA VAL A 20 -15.82 2.31 20.36
C VAL A 20 -17.05 1.49 19.93
N ILE A 21 -16.83 0.23 19.57
CA ILE A 21 -17.91 -0.73 19.41
C ILE A 21 -17.91 -1.72 20.58
N VAL A 22 -19.08 -1.97 21.14
CA VAL A 22 -19.25 -2.88 22.28
C VAL A 22 -19.83 -4.19 21.77
N PHE A 23 -19.11 -5.29 22.01
CA PHE A 23 -19.57 -6.64 21.69
C PHE A 23 -20.23 -7.31 22.88
N SER A 24 -21.22 -8.17 22.60
CA SER A 24 -21.82 -9.02 23.61
C SER A 24 -20.79 -10.00 24.17
N VAL A 25 -20.79 -10.16 25.50
CA VAL A 25 -20.04 -11.22 26.21
C VAL A 25 -20.81 -12.54 26.30
N LYS A 26 -22.06 -12.57 25.81
CA LYS A 26 -22.91 -13.77 25.74
C LYS A 26 -22.64 -14.52 24.44
N GLY A 27 -22.67 -15.85 24.50
CA GLY A 27 -22.46 -16.75 23.37
C GLY A 27 -21.48 -17.86 23.73
N GLU A 28 -21.25 -18.79 22.79
CA GLU A 28 -20.24 -19.85 22.96
C GLU A 28 -18.82 -19.33 22.75
N CYS A 29 -18.63 -18.41 21.79
CA CYS A 29 -17.37 -17.73 21.55
C CYS A 29 -17.57 -16.21 21.40
N SER A 30 -16.53 -15.45 21.70
CA SER A 30 -16.55 -14.00 21.55
C SER A 30 -16.64 -13.62 20.07
N LEU A 31 -17.31 -12.49 19.78
CA LEU A 31 -17.41 -12.01 18.40
C LEU A 31 -16.03 -11.66 17.83
N ALA A 32 -15.11 -11.12 18.65
CA ALA A 32 -13.74 -10.82 18.23
C ALA A 32 -12.99 -12.08 17.73
N SER A 33 -13.12 -13.20 18.45
CA SER A 33 -12.48 -14.46 18.06
C SER A 33 -12.98 -14.97 16.70
N MET A 34 -14.27 -14.77 16.39
CA MET A 34 -14.84 -15.12 15.07
C MET A 34 -14.32 -14.23 13.91
N LEU A 35 -13.66 -13.12 14.20
CA LEU A 35 -13.16 -12.15 13.22
C LEU A 35 -11.67 -12.34 12.93
N GLY A 36 -11.26 -13.59 12.68
CA GLY A 36 -9.87 -13.93 12.35
C GLY A 36 -9.00 -14.25 13.57
N GLY A 37 -9.61 -14.65 14.69
CA GLY A 37 -8.90 -14.99 15.92
C GLY A 37 -8.53 -13.80 16.80
N GLY A 38 -9.15 -12.63 16.56
CA GLY A 38 -8.87 -11.41 17.31
C GLY A 38 -9.38 -11.43 18.76
N ASP A 39 -8.99 -10.42 19.51
CA ASP A 39 -9.39 -10.20 20.90
C ASP A 39 -9.73 -8.73 21.19
N TYR A 40 -9.50 -8.25 22.41
CA TYR A 40 -9.84 -6.90 22.87
C TYR A 40 -8.63 -6.15 23.45
N ASP A 41 -7.41 -6.54 23.09
CA ASP A 41 -6.16 -5.92 23.58
C ASP A 41 -5.69 -4.70 22.77
N GLY A 42 -6.41 -4.37 21.70
CA GLY A 42 -6.09 -3.28 20.78
C GLY A 42 -6.67 -3.45 19.37
N ASP A 43 -7.29 -4.60 19.09
CA ASP A 43 -7.91 -4.89 17.80
C ASP A 43 -8.99 -3.89 17.39
N THR A 44 -9.03 -3.60 16.09
CA THR A 44 -10.05 -2.75 15.47
C THR A 44 -10.89 -3.56 14.50
N ALA A 45 -12.19 -3.27 14.45
CA ALA A 45 -13.11 -3.94 13.55
C ALA A 45 -13.51 -3.01 12.40
N VAL A 46 -13.55 -3.54 11.18
CA VAL A 46 -14.15 -2.84 10.04
C VAL A 46 -15.66 -2.99 10.12
N LEU A 47 -16.36 -1.86 10.19
CA LEU A 47 -17.81 -1.81 10.24
C LEU A 47 -18.37 -1.38 8.88
N ILE A 48 -19.33 -2.16 8.38
CA ILE A 48 -20.03 -1.89 7.13
C ILE A 48 -21.52 -1.92 7.44
N TRP A 49 -22.19 -0.78 7.31
CA TRP A 49 -23.63 -0.63 7.51
C TRP A 49 -24.38 -0.27 6.22
N GLU A 50 -23.68 -0.23 5.08
CA GLU A 50 -24.27 0.03 3.77
C GLU A 50 -25.26 -1.09 3.41
N GLU A 51 -26.55 -0.74 3.33
CA GLU A 51 -27.64 -1.72 3.20
C GLU A 51 -27.49 -2.59 1.95
N THR A 52 -27.03 -2.02 0.84
CA THR A 52 -26.86 -2.74 -0.42
C THR A 52 -25.84 -3.88 -0.32
N LEU A 53 -24.82 -3.73 0.52
CA LEU A 53 -23.82 -4.76 0.81
C LEU A 53 -24.27 -5.70 1.93
N VAL A 54 -24.79 -5.14 3.02
CA VAL A 54 -25.16 -5.91 4.22
C VAL A 54 -26.34 -6.84 3.96
N ASN A 55 -27.34 -6.42 3.17
CA ASN A 55 -28.52 -7.23 2.90
C ASN A 55 -28.23 -8.46 2.05
N GLN A 56 -27.18 -8.43 1.22
CA GLN A 56 -26.75 -9.56 0.39
C GLN A 56 -25.85 -10.54 1.15
N PHE A 57 -25.28 -10.11 2.29
CA PHE A 57 -24.37 -10.96 3.07
C PHE A 57 -25.13 -11.96 3.96
N THR A 58 -24.71 -13.22 3.89
CA THR A 58 -25.21 -14.31 4.73
C THR A 58 -24.07 -14.90 5.56
N ASN A 59 -24.29 -15.07 6.86
CA ASN A 59 -23.30 -15.68 7.76
C ASN A 59 -23.05 -17.14 7.39
N SER A 60 -21.77 -17.55 7.34
CA SER A 60 -21.37 -18.95 7.30
C SER A 60 -21.61 -19.63 8.66
N ALA A 61 -21.44 -20.95 8.74
CA ALA A 61 -21.47 -21.65 10.03
C ALA A 61 -20.35 -21.13 10.97
N THR A 62 -20.55 -21.22 12.29
CA THR A 62 -19.62 -20.68 13.30
C THR A 62 -18.20 -21.20 13.10
N HIS A 63 -18.06 -22.52 12.94
CA HIS A 63 -16.79 -23.23 12.79
C HIS A 63 -16.46 -23.58 11.33
N PHE A 64 -17.06 -22.89 10.34
CA PHE A 64 -16.94 -23.26 8.92
C PHE A 64 -15.48 -23.35 8.44
N ALA A 65 -14.61 -22.46 8.93
CA ALA A 65 -13.22 -22.35 8.50
C ALA A 65 -12.23 -22.79 9.60
N GLU A 66 -12.70 -23.44 10.66
CA GLU A 66 -11.82 -23.92 11.73
C GLU A 66 -11.31 -25.32 11.39
N VAL A 67 -10.02 -25.41 11.10
CA VAL A 67 -9.34 -26.67 10.81
C VAL A 67 -8.19 -26.83 11.78
N ASP A 68 -8.11 -27.99 12.43
CA ASP A 68 -6.99 -28.31 13.29
C ASP A 68 -5.71 -28.49 12.46
N VAL A 69 -4.79 -27.54 12.64
CA VAL A 69 -3.46 -27.55 12.02
C VAL A 69 -2.35 -27.85 13.01
N SER A 70 -2.66 -28.14 14.28
CA SER A 70 -1.68 -28.35 15.35
C SER A 70 -0.61 -29.38 14.99
N GLY A 71 -0.98 -30.46 14.30
CA GLY A 71 -0.05 -31.49 13.83
C GLY A 71 0.97 -31.05 12.78
N HIS A 72 0.87 -29.82 12.25
CA HIS A 72 1.83 -29.23 11.33
C HIS A 72 2.91 -28.40 12.03
N PHE A 73 2.76 -28.19 13.35
CA PHE A 73 3.66 -27.39 14.17
C PHE A 73 4.41 -28.28 15.16
N VAL A 74 5.59 -27.81 15.54
CA VAL A 74 6.34 -28.28 16.69
C VAL A 74 6.47 -27.15 17.68
N SER A 75 6.18 -27.45 18.94
CA SER A 75 6.35 -26.55 20.06
C SER A 75 7.46 -27.10 20.93
N ASN A 76 8.49 -26.30 21.20
CA ASN A 76 9.49 -26.64 22.22
C ASN A 76 9.82 -25.43 23.12
N PRO A 77 8.81 -24.84 23.80
CA PRO A 77 9.04 -23.71 24.68
C PRO A 77 9.74 -24.22 25.94
N LYS A 78 10.93 -23.69 26.23
CA LYS A 78 11.58 -23.87 27.53
C LYS A 78 11.04 -22.82 28.50
N ARG A 79 10.68 -23.24 29.71
CA ARG A 79 10.33 -22.27 30.76
C ARG A 79 11.59 -21.61 31.28
N MET A 80 11.50 -20.35 31.70
CA MET A 80 12.67 -19.63 32.23
C MET A 80 13.30 -20.34 33.44
N GLU A 81 12.49 -20.98 34.27
CA GLU A 81 12.93 -21.77 35.43
C GLU A 81 13.71 -23.05 35.06
N GLU A 82 13.53 -23.56 33.83
CA GLU A 82 14.18 -24.76 33.32
C GLU A 82 15.53 -24.42 32.63
N ILE A 83 15.78 -23.15 32.35
CA ILE A 83 17.03 -22.69 31.74
C ILE A 83 18.08 -22.57 32.84
N PRO A 84 19.18 -23.35 32.80
CA PRO A 84 20.25 -23.22 33.77
C PRO A 84 20.80 -21.78 33.79
N PRO A 85 21.18 -21.23 34.96
CA PRO A 85 21.70 -19.85 35.06
C PRO A 85 22.90 -19.57 34.15
N ASP A 86 23.68 -20.61 33.82
CA ASP A 86 24.87 -20.52 32.98
C ASP A 86 24.57 -20.69 31.47
N ASP A 87 23.32 -21.03 31.09
CA ASP A 87 22.90 -21.21 29.70
C ASP A 87 22.40 -19.90 29.07
N PHE A 88 23.32 -18.96 28.91
CA PHE A 88 23.07 -17.69 28.23
C PHE A 88 22.67 -17.86 26.76
N ARG A 89 22.98 -18.99 26.13
CA ARG A 89 22.65 -19.27 24.72
C ARG A 89 21.15 -19.40 24.52
N SER A 90 20.45 -20.17 25.36
CA SER A 90 18.99 -20.31 25.24
C SER A 90 18.26 -18.96 25.33
N VAL A 91 18.74 -18.06 26.20
CA VAL A 91 18.18 -16.70 26.35
C VAL A 91 18.51 -15.85 25.13
N LEU A 92 19.76 -15.90 24.64
CA LEU A 92 20.19 -15.18 23.45
C LEU A 92 19.41 -15.63 22.21
N ASP A 93 19.23 -16.93 22.02
CA ASP A 93 18.46 -17.49 20.89
C ASP A 93 17.01 -17.01 20.91
N ALA A 94 16.38 -16.94 22.09
CA ALA A 94 15.03 -16.40 22.25
C ALA A 94 14.96 -14.89 21.91
N LEU A 95 15.96 -14.10 22.32
CA LEU A 95 16.04 -12.67 22.00
C LEU A 95 16.31 -12.42 20.50
N LEU A 96 17.05 -13.31 19.84
CA LEU A 96 17.37 -13.22 18.41
C LEU A 96 16.30 -13.85 17.51
N ALA A 97 15.39 -14.67 18.05
CA ALA A 97 14.35 -15.34 17.28
C ALA A 97 13.51 -14.40 16.37
N PRO A 98 13.14 -13.17 16.79
CA PRO A 98 12.41 -12.24 15.91
C PRO A 98 13.20 -11.75 14.68
N LEU A 99 14.54 -11.87 14.70
CA LEU A 99 15.39 -11.52 13.55
C LEU A 99 15.45 -12.65 12.51
N MET A 100 15.02 -13.86 12.87
CA MET A 100 15.01 -14.99 11.96
C MET A 100 13.86 -14.88 10.95
N PRO A 101 14.03 -15.35 9.71
CA PRO A 101 12.98 -15.28 8.69
C PRO A 101 11.70 -15.96 9.15
N SER A 102 10.62 -15.18 9.26
CA SER A 102 9.32 -15.71 9.65
C SER A 102 8.62 -16.35 8.46
N GLN A 103 7.87 -17.43 8.73
CA GLN A 103 7.09 -18.13 7.70
C GLN A 103 5.73 -17.47 7.47
N VAL A 104 5.41 -16.41 8.22
CA VAL A 104 4.14 -15.66 8.17
C VAL A 104 3.87 -15.13 6.76
N GLY A 105 4.82 -14.41 6.18
CA GLY A 105 4.65 -13.84 4.84
C GLY A 105 4.52 -14.92 3.75
N MET A 106 5.21 -16.05 3.92
CA MET A 106 5.15 -17.18 2.98
C MET A 106 3.76 -17.82 2.98
N TYR A 107 3.22 -18.17 4.14
CA TYR A 107 1.89 -18.75 4.24
C TYR A 107 0.78 -17.76 3.88
N GLY A 108 0.95 -16.47 4.15
CA GLY A 108 0.03 -15.43 3.67
C GLY A 108 -0.04 -15.41 2.14
N ASN A 109 1.11 -15.41 1.47
CA ASN A 109 1.16 -15.46 0.00
C ASN A 109 0.60 -16.77 -0.56
N TRP A 110 0.93 -17.91 0.05
CA TRP A 110 0.41 -19.21 -0.40
C TRP A 110 -1.10 -19.34 -0.19
N HIS A 111 -1.65 -18.81 0.90
CA HIS A 111 -3.09 -18.75 1.13
C HIS A 111 -3.80 -17.91 0.06
N VAL A 112 -3.27 -16.72 -0.27
CA VAL A 112 -3.84 -15.87 -1.34
C VAL A 112 -3.77 -16.57 -2.70
N THR A 113 -2.66 -17.23 -3.01
CA THR A 113 -2.52 -17.99 -4.25
C THR A 113 -3.50 -19.16 -4.31
N ALA A 114 -3.64 -19.93 -3.23
CA ALA A 114 -4.60 -21.01 -3.13
C ALA A 114 -6.04 -20.51 -3.28
N ALA A 115 -6.38 -19.38 -2.67
CA ALA A 115 -7.68 -18.75 -2.80
C ALA A 115 -7.99 -18.36 -4.25
N LYS A 116 -7.01 -17.81 -4.98
CA LYS A 116 -7.16 -17.48 -6.41
C LYS A 116 -7.37 -18.73 -7.28
N VAL A 117 -6.61 -19.80 -7.06
CA VAL A 117 -6.66 -20.99 -7.93
C VAL A 117 -7.81 -21.92 -7.58
N LEU A 118 -8.00 -22.20 -6.30
CA LEU A 118 -8.91 -23.23 -5.80
C LEU A 118 -10.25 -22.64 -5.36
N GLY A 119 -10.27 -21.38 -4.93
CA GLY A 119 -11.41 -20.71 -4.29
C GLY A 119 -11.24 -20.61 -2.76
N LEU A 120 -12.03 -19.73 -2.13
CA LEU A 120 -11.99 -19.50 -0.68
C LEU A 120 -12.50 -20.69 0.14
N ASP A 121 -13.51 -21.39 -0.37
CA ASP A 121 -14.15 -22.52 0.34
C ASP A 121 -13.38 -23.85 0.20
N ASN A 122 -12.27 -23.86 -0.54
CA ASN A 122 -11.50 -25.08 -0.72
C ASN A 122 -10.79 -25.47 0.58
N PRO A 123 -10.80 -26.76 0.98
CA PRO A 123 -10.19 -27.21 2.23
C PRO A 123 -8.69 -26.89 2.32
N GLU A 124 -7.95 -26.90 1.21
CA GLU A 124 -6.53 -26.50 1.22
C GLU A 124 -6.35 -25.00 1.45
N THR A 125 -7.20 -24.17 0.84
CA THR A 125 -7.20 -22.71 1.08
C THR A 125 -7.48 -22.41 2.55
N VAL A 126 -8.50 -23.06 3.13
CA VAL A 126 -8.87 -22.93 4.54
C VAL A 126 -7.73 -23.42 5.45
N ARG A 127 -7.11 -24.57 5.13
CA ARG A 127 -5.95 -25.09 5.88
C ARG A 127 -4.79 -24.09 5.87
N LEU A 128 -4.42 -23.55 4.72
CA LEU A 128 -3.35 -22.56 4.60
C LEU A 128 -3.67 -21.26 5.35
N GLY A 129 -4.95 -20.86 5.40
CA GLY A 129 -5.42 -19.74 6.21
C GLY A 129 -5.19 -19.98 7.71
N ASN A 130 -5.57 -21.15 8.22
CA ASN A 130 -5.33 -21.53 9.62
C ASN A 130 -3.84 -21.69 9.95
N MET A 131 -3.04 -22.20 9.00
CA MET A 131 -1.58 -22.22 9.12
C MET A 131 -1.03 -20.79 9.26
N PHE A 132 -1.48 -19.87 8.41
CA PHE A 132 -1.07 -18.46 8.43
C PHE A 132 -1.41 -17.78 9.77
N THR A 133 -2.64 -17.92 10.26
CA THR A 133 -3.05 -17.32 11.54
C THR A 133 -2.26 -17.91 12.71
N THR A 134 -2.05 -19.22 12.75
CA THR A 134 -1.23 -19.87 13.79
C THR A 134 0.23 -19.39 13.74
N CYS A 135 0.76 -19.04 12.57
CA CYS A 135 2.11 -18.50 12.44
C CYS A 135 2.26 -17.08 13.00
N LEU A 136 1.21 -16.25 12.97
CA LEU A 136 1.24 -14.91 13.59
C LEU A 136 1.55 -15.04 15.09
N ASP A 137 1.01 -16.09 15.70
CA ASP A 137 1.19 -16.43 17.10
C ASP A 137 2.48 -17.22 17.37
N GLY A 138 3.27 -17.56 16.36
CA GLY A 138 4.48 -18.37 16.52
C GLY A 138 5.51 -17.72 17.44
N VAL A 139 5.69 -16.39 17.35
CA VAL A 139 6.67 -15.65 18.17
C VAL A 139 6.29 -15.66 19.65
N LYS A 140 4.99 -15.57 19.98
CA LYS A 140 4.52 -15.56 21.37
C LYS A 140 4.43 -16.97 21.99
N THR A 141 4.13 -17.98 21.16
CA THR A 141 3.90 -19.36 21.62
C THR A 141 5.12 -20.28 21.48
N GLY A 142 6.15 -19.87 20.73
CA GLY A 142 7.26 -20.73 20.36
C GLY A 142 6.91 -21.82 19.35
N LEU A 143 5.75 -21.71 18.68
CA LEU A 143 5.34 -22.65 17.64
C LEU A 143 6.14 -22.41 16.36
N THR A 144 6.75 -23.48 15.85
CA THR A 144 7.47 -23.47 14.57
C THR A 144 6.86 -24.53 13.64
N ILE A 145 6.78 -24.23 12.35
CA ILE A 145 6.26 -25.18 11.36
C ILE A 145 7.24 -26.34 11.19
N LEU A 146 6.71 -27.56 11.08
CA LEU A 146 7.53 -28.73 10.77
C LEU A 146 8.21 -28.58 9.40
N PRO A 147 9.53 -28.83 9.28
CA PRO A 147 10.25 -28.65 8.02
C PRO A 147 9.66 -29.43 6.83
N GLN A 148 9.12 -30.63 7.10
CA GLN A 148 8.44 -31.46 6.10
C GLN A 148 7.17 -30.82 5.53
N CYS A 149 6.37 -30.16 6.39
CA CYS A 149 5.17 -29.44 6.00
C CYS A 149 5.53 -28.21 5.17
N LEU A 150 6.54 -27.46 5.62
CA LEU A 150 7.05 -26.31 4.88
C LEU A 150 7.58 -26.69 3.49
N GLN A 151 8.35 -27.77 3.38
CA GLN A 151 8.87 -28.23 2.09
C GLN A 151 7.74 -28.67 1.14
N ARG A 152 6.73 -29.39 1.64
CA ARG A 152 5.56 -29.80 0.85
C ARG A 152 4.82 -28.57 0.32
N ASP A 153 4.48 -27.64 1.20
CA ASP A 153 3.66 -26.48 0.83
C ASP A 153 4.45 -25.52 -0.09
N SER A 154 5.76 -25.38 0.11
CA SER A 154 6.65 -24.64 -0.79
C SER A 154 6.67 -25.23 -2.20
N ARG A 155 6.77 -26.56 -2.35
CA ARG A 155 6.74 -27.20 -3.68
C ARG A 155 5.42 -26.94 -4.42
N ASN A 156 4.32 -26.87 -3.69
CA ASN A 156 2.99 -26.71 -4.28
C ASN A 156 2.71 -25.24 -4.66
N TRP A 157 3.18 -24.27 -3.86
CA TRP A 157 2.70 -22.89 -3.95
C TRP A 157 3.75 -21.84 -4.30
N ASN A 158 5.05 -22.16 -4.18
CA ASN A 158 6.11 -21.17 -4.42
C ASN A 158 6.35 -20.87 -5.91
N ASN A 159 6.02 -21.81 -6.79
CA ASN A 159 6.19 -21.68 -8.25
C ASN A 159 4.85 -21.45 -8.96
N PHE A 160 3.98 -20.62 -8.39
CA PHE A 160 2.69 -20.32 -9.01
C PHE A 160 2.87 -19.68 -10.39
N ASP A 161 2.20 -20.25 -11.41
CA ASP A 161 2.16 -19.67 -12.75
C ASP A 161 1.07 -18.57 -12.81
N PRO A 162 1.44 -17.29 -13.03
CA PRO A 162 0.49 -16.18 -13.11
C PRO A 162 -0.55 -16.32 -14.23
N ARG A 163 -0.36 -17.24 -15.17
CA ARG A 163 -1.29 -17.49 -16.29
C ARG A 163 -2.53 -18.29 -15.87
N ILE A 164 -2.51 -18.91 -14.69
CA ILE A 164 -3.67 -19.67 -14.20
C ILE A 164 -4.80 -18.68 -13.91
N PRO A 165 -5.98 -18.84 -14.55
CA PRO A 165 -7.10 -17.92 -14.36
C PRO A 165 -7.58 -17.97 -12.90
N SER A 166 -7.76 -16.79 -12.32
CA SER A 166 -8.27 -16.62 -10.96
C SER A 166 -9.75 -17.00 -10.90
N LYS A 167 -10.12 -17.86 -9.96
CA LYS A 167 -11.53 -18.07 -9.56
C LYS A 167 -12.12 -16.87 -8.83
N LEU A 168 -11.27 -15.95 -8.36
CA LEU A 168 -11.66 -14.72 -7.68
C LEU A 168 -11.51 -13.52 -8.65
N SER A 169 -12.21 -13.58 -9.79
CA SER A 169 -12.10 -12.55 -10.83
C SER A 169 -12.63 -11.19 -10.41
N VAL A 170 -13.48 -11.12 -9.38
CA VAL A 170 -14.15 -9.88 -8.94
C VAL A 170 -13.17 -8.71 -8.79
N ILE A 171 -11.96 -8.94 -8.26
CA ILE A 171 -10.96 -7.89 -8.11
C ILE A 171 -10.41 -7.43 -9.47
N GLU A 172 -10.15 -8.36 -10.38
CA GLU A 172 -9.68 -8.08 -11.73
C GLU A 172 -10.75 -7.36 -12.56
N ASP A 173 -12.00 -7.80 -12.43
CA ASP A 173 -13.17 -7.20 -13.08
C ASP A 173 -13.39 -5.76 -12.60
N LEU A 174 -13.29 -5.52 -11.28
CA LEU A 174 -13.39 -4.18 -10.70
C LEU A 174 -12.24 -3.27 -11.14
N LYS A 175 -11.00 -3.78 -11.19
CA LYS A 175 -9.84 -3.01 -11.68
C LYS A 175 -10.03 -2.61 -13.14
N HIS A 176 -10.46 -3.55 -13.98
CA HIS A 176 -10.71 -3.28 -15.38
C HIS A 176 -11.83 -2.22 -15.56
N ALA A 177 -12.93 -2.34 -14.81
CA ALA A 177 -14.00 -1.35 -14.84
C ALA A 177 -13.53 0.04 -14.38
N LEU A 178 -12.69 0.09 -13.33
CA LEU A 178 -12.12 1.34 -12.83
C LEU A 178 -11.18 1.99 -13.85
N ASP A 179 -10.36 1.19 -14.54
CA ASP A 179 -9.45 1.69 -15.58
C ASP A 179 -10.21 2.27 -16.78
N LEU A 180 -11.35 1.68 -17.15
CA LEU A 180 -12.23 2.23 -18.18
C LEU A 180 -12.82 3.57 -17.73
N TYR A 181 -13.42 3.62 -16.54
CA TYR A 181 -14.02 4.83 -15.99
C TYR A 181 -12.98 5.96 -15.84
N ARG A 182 -11.77 5.63 -15.40
CA ARG A 182 -10.66 6.56 -15.32
C ARG A 182 -10.33 7.17 -16.68
N LYS A 183 -10.25 6.35 -17.74
CA LYS A 183 -9.99 6.84 -19.11
C LYS A 183 -11.08 7.79 -19.59
N GLU A 184 -12.34 7.45 -19.34
CA GLU A 184 -13.47 8.32 -19.66
C GLU A 184 -13.32 9.69 -18.97
N CYS A 185 -12.97 9.69 -17.68
CA CYS A 185 -12.74 10.93 -16.93
C CYS A 185 -11.54 11.73 -17.45
N GLU A 186 -10.45 11.05 -17.84
CA GLU A 186 -9.26 11.70 -18.42
C GLU A 186 -9.58 12.34 -19.78
N GLU A 187 -10.40 11.68 -20.60
CA GLU A 187 -10.87 12.18 -21.90
C GLU A 187 -11.79 13.39 -21.74
N GLU A 188 -12.77 13.33 -20.83
CA GLU A 188 -13.63 14.48 -20.49
C GLU A 188 -12.81 15.66 -19.98
N MET A 189 -11.88 15.42 -19.05
CA MET A 189 -11.01 16.46 -18.52
C MET A 189 -10.13 17.07 -19.60
N THR A 190 -9.63 16.27 -20.55
CA THR A 190 -8.83 16.75 -21.68
C THR A 190 -9.67 17.58 -22.65
N ALA A 191 -10.91 17.14 -22.94
CA ALA A 191 -11.85 17.89 -23.77
C ALA A 191 -12.25 19.23 -23.15
N LEU A 192 -12.31 19.31 -21.81
CA LEU A 192 -12.58 20.52 -21.06
C LEU A 192 -11.38 21.47 -20.96
N ARG A 193 -10.15 21.04 -21.26
CA ARG A 193 -8.99 21.95 -21.24
C ARG A 193 -9.18 23.00 -22.33
N PRO A 194 -9.37 24.29 -21.98
CA PRO A 194 -9.25 25.33 -22.99
C PRO A 194 -7.82 25.25 -23.49
N TYR A 195 -7.64 25.00 -24.79
CA TYR A 195 -6.37 25.19 -25.49
C TYR A 195 -5.70 26.44 -24.93
N ALA A 196 -4.43 26.31 -24.53
CA ALA A 196 -3.61 27.38 -23.96
C ALA A 196 -3.95 28.71 -24.62
N LYS A 197 -4.78 29.51 -23.95
CA LYS A 197 -5.22 30.78 -24.50
C LYS A 197 -4.03 31.69 -24.29
N HIS A 198 -3.41 32.15 -25.38
CA HIS A 198 -2.44 33.22 -25.30
C HIS A 198 -3.13 34.42 -24.67
N ASP A 199 -2.82 34.68 -23.41
CA ASP A 199 -3.34 35.82 -22.69
C ASP A 199 -2.71 37.08 -23.30
N SER A 200 -3.54 37.90 -23.95
CA SER A 200 -3.10 39.13 -24.60
C SER A 200 -2.55 40.13 -23.59
N ASP A 201 -3.02 40.09 -22.35
CA ASP A 201 -2.69 41.05 -21.31
C ASP A 201 -1.28 40.78 -20.79
N LEU A 202 -0.88 39.51 -20.73
CA LEU A 202 0.51 39.12 -20.44
C LEU A 202 1.51 39.57 -21.52
N LEU A 203 1.05 39.82 -22.75
CA LEU A 203 1.87 40.32 -23.86
C LEU A 203 1.90 41.84 -23.95
N GLU A 204 1.00 42.55 -23.25
CA GLU A 204 0.88 44.00 -23.34
C GLU A 204 2.18 44.73 -22.92
N PRO A 205 2.83 44.40 -21.78
CA PRO A 205 4.05 45.08 -21.37
C PRO A 205 5.18 44.90 -22.39
N TYR A 206 5.34 43.69 -22.94
CA TYR A 206 6.34 43.41 -23.96
C TYR A 206 6.07 44.20 -25.26
N ARG A 207 4.81 44.26 -25.70
CA ARG A 207 4.42 45.01 -26.90
C ARG A 207 4.66 46.51 -26.72
N TYR A 208 4.34 47.05 -25.55
CA TYR A 208 4.58 48.44 -25.20
C TYR A 208 6.07 48.79 -25.25
N GLU A 209 6.90 48.01 -24.56
CA GLU A 209 8.35 48.23 -24.52
C GLU A 209 9.02 48.04 -25.89
N ARG A 210 8.57 47.06 -26.67
CA ARG A 210 9.04 46.86 -28.05
C ARG A 210 8.77 48.09 -28.92
N ASN A 211 7.59 48.69 -28.81
CA ASN A 211 7.23 49.90 -29.55
C ASN A 211 8.11 51.10 -29.14
N LEU A 212 8.42 51.27 -27.85
CA LEU A 212 9.33 52.33 -27.39
C LEU A 212 10.75 52.13 -27.90
N CYS A 213 11.27 50.91 -27.84
CA CYS A 213 12.63 50.57 -28.31
C CYS A 213 12.82 50.80 -29.82
N THR A 214 11.75 50.72 -30.62
CA THR A 214 11.84 51.03 -32.06
C THR A 214 12.00 52.53 -32.37
N ARG A 215 11.67 53.41 -31.42
CA ARG A 215 11.78 54.87 -31.58
C ARG A 215 13.15 55.42 -31.21
N ILE A 216 14.01 54.62 -30.57
CA ILE A 216 15.33 55.03 -30.09
C ILE A 216 16.41 54.18 -30.79
N THR A 217 17.35 54.84 -31.46
CA THR A 217 18.48 54.17 -32.14
C THR A 217 19.41 53.51 -31.13
N GLY A 218 19.61 52.18 -31.23
CA GLY A 218 20.48 51.38 -30.37
C GLY A 218 19.73 50.35 -29.51
N LEU A 219 18.66 50.78 -28.83
CA LEU A 219 17.86 49.94 -27.90
C LEU A 219 17.15 48.77 -28.58
N LYS A 220 16.75 48.92 -29.85
CA LYS A 220 16.18 47.81 -30.63
C LYS A 220 17.13 46.61 -30.70
N HIS A 221 18.43 46.85 -30.83
CA HIS A 221 19.42 45.79 -30.94
C HIS A 221 19.58 45.00 -29.63
N GLU A 222 19.55 45.68 -28.48
CA GLU A 222 19.61 45.04 -27.16
C GLU A 222 18.35 44.19 -26.89
N LEU A 223 17.17 44.69 -27.25
CA LEU A 223 15.93 43.92 -27.12
C LEU A 223 15.94 42.66 -27.99
N ASP A 224 16.43 42.75 -29.23
CA ASP A 224 16.55 41.60 -30.13
C ASP A 224 17.53 40.54 -29.57
N GLN A 225 18.61 40.95 -28.89
CA GLN A 225 19.54 40.04 -28.21
C GLN A 225 18.87 39.31 -27.03
N ILE A 226 18.06 40.01 -26.22
CA ILE A 226 17.32 39.42 -25.10
C ILE A 226 16.30 38.40 -25.60
N VAL A 227 15.55 38.73 -26.66
CA VAL A 227 14.58 37.81 -27.28
C VAL A 227 15.29 36.55 -27.79
N ALA A 228 16.40 36.72 -28.54
CA ALA A 228 17.19 35.59 -29.04
C ALA A 228 17.76 34.71 -27.91
N PHE A 229 18.13 35.31 -26.78
CA PHE A 229 18.59 34.58 -25.60
C PHE A 229 17.47 33.76 -24.95
N VAL A 230 16.28 34.35 -24.78
CA VAL A 230 15.11 33.66 -24.22
C VAL A 230 14.64 32.53 -25.14
N ASP A 231 14.62 32.75 -26.45
CA ASP A 231 14.27 31.71 -27.43
C ASP A 231 15.28 30.55 -27.41
N LYS A 232 16.57 30.87 -27.27
CA LYS A 232 17.61 29.85 -27.08
C LYS A 232 17.41 29.06 -25.79
N MET A 233 17.11 29.73 -24.67
CA MET A 233 16.81 29.06 -23.41
C MET A 233 15.59 28.14 -23.50
N LYS A 234 14.56 28.58 -24.23
CA LYS A 234 13.36 27.77 -24.47
C LYS A 234 13.68 26.51 -25.26
N TYR A 235 14.49 26.63 -26.32
CA TYR A 235 14.96 25.49 -27.10
C TYR A 235 15.78 24.51 -26.26
N GLU A 236 16.72 25.00 -25.44
CA GLU A 236 17.51 24.17 -24.52
C GLU A 236 16.64 23.47 -23.46
N PHE A 237 15.54 24.09 -23.05
CA PHE A 237 14.58 23.51 -22.12
C PHE A 237 13.73 22.39 -22.76
N ASP A 238 13.21 22.62 -23.96
CA ASP A 238 12.36 21.67 -24.67
C ASP A 238 13.13 20.42 -25.14
N GLU A 239 14.41 20.56 -25.49
CA GLU A 239 15.31 19.44 -25.86
C GLU A 239 15.93 18.72 -24.65
N GLY A 240 15.64 19.14 -23.41
CA GLY A 240 16.14 18.50 -22.18
C GLY A 240 17.60 18.78 -21.83
N GLU A 241 18.27 19.70 -22.54
CA GLU A 241 19.64 20.15 -22.24
C GLU A 241 19.72 21.01 -20.97
N PHE A 242 18.58 21.49 -20.46
CA PHE A 242 18.46 22.19 -19.18
C PHE A 242 18.49 21.26 -17.95
N SER A 243 18.88 19.99 -18.12
CA SER A 243 19.20 19.12 -17.00
C SER A 243 20.48 19.63 -16.32
N LEU A 244 20.34 20.04 -15.05
CA LEU A 244 21.38 20.58 -14.17
C LEU A 244 22.68 19.75 -14.09
N GLY A 245 22.72 18.55 -14.65
CA GLY A 245 23.91 17.68 -14.72
C GLY A 245 24.96 18.10 -15.76
N HIS A 246 24.61 18.82 -16.83
CA HIS A 246 25.55 19.08 -17.94
C HIS A 246 26.36 20.39 -17.83
N ARG A 247 25.97 21.34 -16.97
CA ARG A 247 26.68 22.62 -16.84
C ARG A 247 28.02 22.55 -16.09
N VAL A 248 28.29 21.49 -15.33
CA VAL A 248 29.57 21.34 -14.61
C VAL A 248 30.74 21.07 -15.57
N HIS A 249 30.50 20.60 -16.79
CA HIS A 249 31.58 20.31 -17.75
C HIS A 249 31.76 21.36 -18.85
N SER A 250 30.73 22.12 -19.21
CA SER A 250 30.85 23.13 -20.27
C SER A 250 31.46 24.45 -19.77
N ALA A 251 31.20 24.84 -18.51
CA ALA A 251 31.78 26.07 -17.93
C ALA A 251 33.31 26.03 -17.80
N ALA A 252 33.92 24.84 -17.77
CA ALA A 252 35.38 24.67 -17.73
C ALA A 252 36.07 24.87 -19.10
N MET A 253 35.32 24.77 -20.21
CA MET A 253 35.87 24.86 -21.57
C MET A 253 35.72 26.24 -22.23
N ALA A 254 34.83 27.11 -21.72
CA ALA A 254 34.48 28.36 -22.41
C ALA A 254 35.09 29.64 -21.80
N GLY A 255 35.80 29.61 -20.66
CA GLY A 255 36.57 30.76 -20.18
C GLY A 255 35.77 32.06 -20.00
N ILE A 256 34.47 31.99 -19.70
CA ILE A 256 33.65 33.17 -19.42
C ILE A 256 33.58 33.33 -17.90
N GLU A 257 34.30 34.33 -17.37
CA GLU A 257 34.15 34.79 -15.99
C GLU A 257 32.70 35.25 -15.76
N MET A 258 31.93 34.49 -14.99
CA MET A 258 30.71 35.02 -14.38
C MET A 258 31.12 35.95 -13.25
N GLY A 259 31.04 37.26 -13.51
CA GLY A 259 31.13 38.28 -12.49
C GLY A 259 30.04 38.07 -11.43
N CYS A 260 30.46 37.65 -10.24
CA CYS A 260 29.63 37.68 -9.03
C CYS A 260 29.17 39.13 -8.79
N PHE A 261 27.89 39.40 -9.04
CA PHE A 261 27.23 40.54 -8.43
C PHE A 261 27.15 40.29 -6.91
N ARG A 262 28.05 40.92 -6.17
CA ARG A 262 27.91 41.12 -4.73
C ARG A 262 26.71 42.04 -4.51
N GLY A 263 25.70 41.53 -3.81
CA GLY A 263 24.62 42.35 -3.26
C GLY A 263 25.18 43.36 -2.26
N VAL A 264 24.69 44.58 -2.37
CA VAL A 264 24.68 45.58 -1.29
C VAL A 264 23.41 45.39 -0.50
#